data_AF-A0A0J8BFN4-F1
#
_entry.id   AF-A0A0J8BFN4-F1
#
_cell.length_a   1.000
_cell.length_b   1.000
_cell.length_c   1.000
_cell.angle_alpha   90.00
_cell.angle_beta   90.00
_cell.angle_gamma   90.00
#
_symmetry.space_group_name_H-M   'P 1'
#
loop_
_entity.id
_entity.type
_entity.pdbx_description
1 polymer ?
#
loop_
_entity_poly.entity_id
_entity_poly.type
_entity_poly.pdbx_seq_one_letter_code
_entity_poly.pdbx_strand_id
1 'polypeptide(L)'
;MSYSKACTISQLDAFANLTKTYAGRDKCTKAIQYGSRVLMYLLLKDDPKNQLGNRFKGLFAMTRDARKIWRFPNVVTEYKTILTVLDNTKDGTLIQALQILSRAAFAYYWINDSLVFLCKSKFMTRDPANLNLHAQRGWFFGIFFGLLMQFVQL
;
A
#
# COMPACT_ATOMS: atom_id res chain seq x y z
N MET A 1 -41.07 4.33 15.82
CA MET A 1 -39.73 4.86 16.17
C MET A 1 -38.78 3.69 16.44
N SER A 2 -38.30 2.95 15.43
CA SER A 2 -37.31 1.86 15.63
C SER A 2 -36.61 1.39 14.34
N TYR A 3 -36.19 2.32 13.46
CA TYR A 3 -35.38 1.97 12.28
C TYR A 3 -33.99 2.62 12.31
N SER A 4 -33.77 3.62 13.18
CA SER A 4 -32.49 4.32 13.27
C SER A 4 -31.40 3.50 13.97
N LYS A 5 -31.72 2.65 14.96
CA LYS A 5 -30.74 1.92 15.77
C LYS A 5 -30.15 0.68 15.08
N ALA A 6 -30.96 -0.05 14.29
CA ALA A 6 -30.48 -1.25 13.58
C ALA A 6 -29.52 -0.91 12.43
N CYS A 7 -29.80 0.18 11.70
CA CYS A 7 -28.96 0.65 10.60
C CYS A 7 -27.59 1.17 11.08
N THR A 8 -27.53 1.78 12.28
CA THR A 8 -26.27 2.31 12.83
C THR A 8 -25.36 1.24 13.39
N ILE A 9 -25.87 0.24 14.13
CA ILE A 9 -25.01 -0.80 14.73
C ILE A 9 -24.39 -1.70 13.66
N SER A 10 -25.17 -2.16 12.69
CA SER A 10 -24.66 -3.04 11.62
C SER A 10 -23.56 -2.39 10.77
N GLN A 11 -23.71 -1.10 10.45
CA GLN A 11 -22.67 -0.33 9.74
C GLN A 11 -21.43 -0.10 10.62
N LEU A 12 -21.63 0.09 11.93
CA LEU A 12 -20.53 0.25 12.88
C LEU A 12 -19.74 -1.06 13.04
N ASP A 13 -20.41 -2.21 13.04
CA ASP A 13 -19.78 -3.53 13.07
C ASP A 13 -18.98 -3.82 11.80
N ALA A 14 -19.53 -3.46 10.63
CA ALA A 14 -18.82 -3.57 9.36
C ALA A 14 -17.54 -2.70 9.36
N PHE A 15 -17.62 -1.47 9.88
CA PHE A 15 -16.46 -0.60 10.05
C PHE A 15 -15.46 -1.16 11.08
N ALA A 16 -15.93 -1.65 12.21
CA ALA A 16 -15.08 -2.28 13.24
C ALA A 16 -14.37 -3.53 12.69
N ASN A 17 -15.02 -4.31 11.84
CA ASN A 17 -14.40 -5.47 11.19
C ASN A 17 -13.36 -5.07 10.15
N LEU A 18 -13.55 -3.96 9.43
CA LEU A 18 -12.54 -3.43 8.53
C LEU A 18 -11.24 -3.10 9.28
N THR A 19 -11.32 -2.42 10.42
CA THR A 19 -10.14 -1.98 11.20
C THR A 19 -9.38 -3.12 11.89
N LYS A 20 -9.94 -4.33 11.95
CA LYS A 20 -9.26 -5.53 12.48
C LYS A 20 -8.15 -6.03 11.56
N THR A 21 -8.18 -5.70 10.27
CA THR A 21 -7.18 -6.18 9.29
C THR A 21 -6.14 -5.11 8.95
N TYR A 22 -4.91 -5.51 8.62
CA TYR A 22 -3.86 -4.60 8.15
C TYR A 22 -4.29 -3.83 6.89
N ALA A 23 -4.91 -4.53 5.93
CA ALA A 23 -5.42 -3.92 4.70
C ALA A 23 -6.54 -2.91 4.97
N GLY A 24 -7.44 -3.20 5.91
CA GLY A 24 -8.49 -2.26 6.30
C GLY A 24 -7.95 -1.03 7.02
N ARG A 25 -6.93 -1.20 7.87
CA ARG A 25 -6.20 -0.06 8.47
C ARG A 25 -5.52 0.80 7.41
N ASP A 26 -4.86 0.21 6.40
CA ASP A 26 -4.31 0.97 5.27
C ASP A 26 -5.40 1.73 4.51
N LYS A 27 -6.56 1.11 4.26
CA LYS A 27 -7.71 1.78 3.61
C LYS A 27 -8.22 2.97 4.43
N CYS A 28 -8.35 2.83 5.75
CA CYS A 28 -8.74 3.94 6.62
C CYS A 28 -7.71 5.08 6.59
N THR A 29 -6.43 4.77 6.73
CA THR A 29 -5.37 5.79 6.66
C THR A 29 -5.27 6.40 5.25
N LYS A 30 -5.56 5.64 4.19
CA LYS A 30 -5.68 6.13 2.81
C LYS A 30 -6.81 7.14 2.67
N ALA A 31 -7.98 6.86 3.25
CA ALA A 31 -9.10 7.79 3.24
C ALA A 31 -8.73 9.13 3.91
N ILE A 32 -8.08 9.09 5.07
CA ILE A 32 -7.59 10.28 5.77
C ILE A 32 -6.55 11.02 4.93
N GLN A 33 -5.60 10.30 4.33
CA GLN A 33 -4.55 10.89 3.49
C GLN A 33 -5.16 11.67 2.32
N TYR A 34 -6.00 11.02 1.50
CA TYR A 34 -6.56 11.67 0.32
C TYR A 34 -7.62 12.71 0.69
N GLY A 35 -8.40 12.50 1.74
CA GLY A 35 -9.29 13.53 2.30
C GLY A 35 -8.52 14.78 2.73
N SER A 36 -7.39 14.60 3.42
CA SER A 36 -6.51 15.71 3.81
C SER A 36 -5.93 16.43 2.59
N ARG A 37 -5.62 15.71 1.50
CA ARG A 37 -5.14 16.31 0.25
C ARG A 37 -6.19 17.21 -0.40
N VAL A 38 -7.46 16.78 -0.40
CA VAL A 38 -8.57 17.57 -0.94
C VAL A 38 -8.78 18.83 -0.11
N LEU A 39 -8.87 18.70 1.22
CA LEU A 39 -9.05 19.85 2.11
C LEU A 39 -7.87 20.82 2.06
N MET A 40 -6.64 20.31 2.00
CA MET A 40 -5.44 21.10 1.76
C MET A 40 -5.54 21.93 0.47
N TYR A 41 -5.96 21.30 -0.64
CA TYR A 41 -6.10 21.99 -1.92
C TYR A 41 -7.18 23.09 -1.86
N LEU A 42 -8.35 22.78 -1.29
CA LEU A 42 -9.46 23.74 -1.20
C LEU A 42 -9.14 24.96 -0.34
N LEU A 43 -8.33 24.80 0.72
CA LEU A 43 -7.98 25.89 1.63
C LEU A 43 -6.79 26.71 1.16
N LEU A 44 -5.83 26.11 0.43
CA LEU A 44 -4.62 26.79 -0.02
C LEU A 44 -4.72 27.38 -1.43
N LYS A 45 -5.75 27.03 -2.21
CA LYS A 45 -5.92 27.55 -3.58
C LYS A 45 -6.14 29.07 -3.61
N ASP A 46 -6.92 29.60 -2.66
CA ASP A 46 -7.31 31.01 -2.61
C ASP A 46 -6.44 31.80 -1.60
N ASP A 47 -6.00 31.13 -0.52
CA ASP A 47 -5.09 31.71 0.49
C ASP A 47 -3.93 30.75 0.80
N PRO A 48 -2.75 30.94 0.18
CA PRO A 48 -1.57 30.11 0.43
C PRO A 48 -1.04 30.17 1.86
N LYS A 49 -1.39 31.21 2.63
CA LYS A 49 -0.95 31.38 4.02
C LYS A 49 -1.95 30.81 5.02
N ASN A 50 -3.07 30.25 4.54
CA ASN A 50 -4.10 29.69 5.39
C ASN A 50 -3.53 28.67 6.38
N GLN A 51 -3.67 28.94 7.68
CA GLN A 51 -3.10 28.12 8.74
C GLN A 51 -3.69 26.70 8.74
N LEU A 52 -5.01 26.58 8.50
CA LEU A 52 -5.70 25.29 8.48
C LEU A 52 -5.27 24.45 7.26
N GLY A 53 -5.12 25.07 6.09
CA GLY A 53 -4.58 24.41 4.89
C GLY A 53 -3.19 23.83 5.12
N ASN A 54 -2.32 24.58 5.81
CA ASN A 54 -0.99 24.11 6.20
C ASN A 54 -1.02 22.99 7.24
N ARG A 55 -2.01 22.96 8.15
CA ARG A 55 -2.23 21.81 9.06
C ARG A 55 -2.63 20.55 8.29
N PHE A 56 -3.52 20.66 7.29
CA PHE A 56 -3.88 19.53 6.42
C PHE A 56 -2.70 19.04 5.56
N LYS A 57 -1.79 19.93 5.15
CA LYS A 57 -0.53 19.55 4.49
C LYS A 57 0.34 18.65 5.39
N GLY A 58 0.47 19.00 6.66
CA GLY A 58 1.15 18.16 7.66
C GLY A 58 0.45 16.82 7.86
N LEU A 59 -0.88 16.82 8.02
CA LEU A 59 -1.68 15.61 8.18
C LEU A 59 -1.57 14.67 6.96
N PHE A 60 -1.61 15.21 5.73
CA PHE A 60 -1.38 14.48 4.50
C PHE A 60 0.00 13.81 4.48
N ALA A 61 1.06 14.55 4.82
CA ALA A 61 2.42 14.03 4.83
C ALA A 61 2.57 12.89 5.85
N MET A 62 2.08 13.09 7.07
CA MET A 62 2.20 12.09 8.13
C MET A 62 1.38 10.83 7.85
N THR A 63 0.15 10.97 7.38
CA THR A 63 -0.71 9.82 7.07
C THR A 63 -0.18 9.04 5.87
N ARG A 64 0.38 9.71 4.85
CA ARG A 64 1.08 9.05 3.73
C ARG A 64 2.21 8.15 4.24
N ASP A 65 3.01 8.64 5.17
CA ASP A 65 4.17 7.90 5.68
C ASP A 65 3.73 6.80 6.66
N ALA A 66 2.74 7.05 7.53
CA ALA A 66 2.15 6.05 8.43
C ALA A 66 1.57 4.83 7.68
N ARG A 67 0.98 5.04 6.49
CA ARG A 67 0.45 3.96 5.65
C ARG A 67 1.48 2.90 5.29
N LYS A 68 2.76 3.26 5.20
CA LYS A 68 3.81 2.31 4.85
C LYS A 68 3.93 1.19 5.89
N ILE A 69 3.67 1.49 7.18
CA ILE A 69 3.68 0.50 8.27
C ILE A 69 2.70 -0.64 7.97
N TRP A 70 1.50 -0.32 7.48
CA TRP A 70 0.48 -1.33 7.18
C TRP A 70 0.84 -2.24 6.00
N ARG A 71 1.87 -1.90 5.22
CA ARG A 71 2.32 -2.66 4.04
C ARG A 71 3.48 -3.60 4.33
N PHE A 72 4.13 -3.50 5.49
CA PHE A 72 5.20 -4.43 5.90
C PHE A 72 4.81 -5.90 5.76
N PRO A 73 3.60 -6.34 6.16
CA PRO A 73 3.19 -7.74 6.04
C PRO A 73 3.10 -8.24 4.59
N ASN A 74 3.06 -7.35 3.59
CA ASN A 74 2.97 -7.76 2.19
C ASN A 74 4.19 -8.58 1.74
N VAL A 75 5.37 -8.38 2.34
CA VAL A 75 6.54 -9.23 2.07
C VAL A 75 6.22 -10.70 2.37
N VAL A 76 5.57 -10.95 3.51
CA VAL A 76 5.15 -12.29 3.94
C VAL A 76 4.06 -12.83 3.00
N THR A 77 3.15 -11.96 2.55
CA THR A 77 2.13 -12.34 1.56
C THR A 77 2.76 -12.78 0.24
N GLU A 78 3.70 -12.01 -0.33
CA GLU A 78 4.38 -12.39 -1.57
C GLU A 78 5.17 -13.70 -1.39
N TYR A 79 5.86 -13.87 -0.26
CA TYR A 79 6.58 -15.11 0.04
C TYR A 79 5.65 -16.33 0.10
N LYS A 80 4.51 -16.21 0.80
CA LYS A 80 3.49 -17.27 0.83
C LYS A 80 2.98 -17.59 -0.58
N THR A 81 2.73 -16.57 -1.41
CA THR A 81 2.28 -16.79 -2.79
C THR A 81 3.33 -17.52 -3.62
N ILE A 82 4.62 -17.21 -3.47
CA ILE A 82 5.70 -17.94 -4.15
C ILE A 82 5.65 -19.44 -3.79
N LEU A 83 5.53 -19.78 -2.50
CA LEU A 83 5.42 -21.17 -2.06
C LEU A 83 4.20 -21.87 -2.66
N THR A 84 3.04 -21.20 -2.65
CA THR A 84 1.81 -21.75 -3.26
C THR A 84 1.95 -21.99 -4.77
N VAL A 85 2.66 -21.11 -5.47
CA VAL A 85 2.91 -21.28 -6.91
C VAL A 85 3.88 -22.43 -7.18
N LEU A 86 4.90 -22.61 -6.33
CA LEU A 86 5.82 -23.75 -6.42
C LEU A 86 5.09 -25.09 -6.24
N ASP A 87 4.14 -25.14 -5.30
CA ASP A 87 3.33 -26.34 -5.04
C ASP A 87 2.29 -26.60 -6.15
N ASN A 88 1.92 -25.58 -6.92
CA ASN A 88 0.94 -25.69 -8.00
C ASN A 88 1.64 -25.88 -9.36
N THR A 89 1.76 -27.14 -9.78
CA THR A 89 2.36 -27.52 -11.08
C THR A 89 1.35 -27.62 -12.23
N LYS A 90 0.10 -27.18 -12.01
CA LYS A 90 -0.95 -27.26 -13.05
C LYS A 90 -0.71 -26.30 -14.20
N ASP A 91 -0.09 -25.17 -13.92
CA ASP A 91 0.29 -24.19 -14.93
C ASP A 91 1.66 -24.57 -15.51
N GLY A 92 1.81 -24.50 -16.83
CA GLY A 92 3.07 -24.87 -17.49
C GLY A 92 4.29 -24.12 -16.92
N THR A 93 5.47 -24.73 -17.01
CA THR A 93 6.72 -24.26 -16.37
C THR A 93 7.02 -22.79 -16.61
N LEU A 94 6.71 -22.26 -17.80
CA LEU A 94 6.92 -20.85 -18.14
C LEU A 94 6.02 -19.91 -17.35
N ILE A 95 4.72 -20.22 -17.22
CA ILE A 95 3.74 -19.41 -16.46
C ILE A 95 4.13 -19.40 -14.99
N GLN A 96 4.47 -20.57 -14.45
CA GLN A 96 4.94 -20.71 -13.07
C GLN A 96 6.20 -19.85 -12.81
N ALA A 97 7.18 -19.90 -13.71
CA ALA A 97 8.40 -19.09 -13.60
C ALA A 97 8.12 -17.59 -13.66
N LEU A 98 7.29 -17.12 -14.61
CA LEU A 98 6.90 -15.71 -14.72
C LEU A 98 6.14 -15.23 -13.47
N GLN A 99 5.28 -16.08 -12.92
CA GLN A 99 4.54 -15.77 -11.70
C GLN A 99 5.50 -15.64 -10.50
N ILE A 100 6.43 -16.57 -10.32
CA ILE A 100 7.45 -16.51 -9.26
C ILE A 100 8.30 -15.25 -9.40
N LEU A 101 8.79 -14.94 -10.61
CA LEU A 101 9.57 -13.73 -10.88
C LEU A 101 8.79 -12.45 -10.56
N SER A 102 7.51 -12.41 -10.94
CA SER A 102 6.61 -11.29 -10.59
C SER A 102 6.49 -11.13 -9.07
N ARG A 103 6.19 -12.20 -8.34
CA ARG A 103 6.03 -12.17 -6.88
C ARG A 103 7.34 -11.82 -6.16
N ALA A 104 8.47 -12.35 -6.61
CA ALA A 104 9.79 -12.03 -6.07
C ALA A 104 10.16 -10.54 -6.28
N ALA A 105 9.84 -9.99 -7.45
CA ALA A 105 10.04 -8.57 -7.72
C ALA A 105 9.15 -7.67 -6.84
N PHE A 106 7.90 -8.08 -6.57
CA PHE A 106 7.04 -7.40 -5.60
C PHE A 106 7.56 -7.54 -4.16
N ALA A 107 8.09 -8.69 -3.77
CA ALA A 107 8.72 -8.86 -2.46
C ALA A 107 9.92 -7.90 -2.31
N TYR A 108 10.78 -7.80 -3.33
CA TYR A 108 11.87 -6.82 -3.36
C TYR A 108 11.36 -5.38 -3.25
N TYR A 109 10.27 -5.04 -3.95
CA TYR A 109 9.61 -3.74 -3.81
C TYR A 109 9.16 -3.47 -2.37
N TRP A 110 8.44 -4.40 -1.74
CA TRP A 110 7.92 -4.23 -0.38
C TRP A 110 9.02 -4.10 0.66
N ILE A 111 10.12 -4.86 0.51
CA ILE A 111 11.30 -4.73 1.37
C ILE A 111 11.89 -3.32 1.25
N ASN A 112 12.14 -2.84 0.04
CA ASN A 112 12.72 -1.51 -0.16
C ASN A 112 11.76 -0.38 0.26
N ASP A 113 10.44 -0.50 0.03
CA ASP A 113 9.46 0.49 0.51
C ASP A 113 9.45 0.59 2.04
N SER A 114 9.60 -0.55 2.71
CA SER A 114 9.74 -0.64 4.17
C SER A 114 11.04 0.00 4.66
N LEU A 115 12.16 -0.24 3.96
CA LEU A 115 13.44 0.42 4.27
C LEU A 115 13.37 1.94 4.07
N VAL A 116 12.67 2.43 3.04
CA VAL A 116 12.43 3.87 2.85
C VAL A 116 11.69 4.46 4.05
N PHE A 117 10.69 3.76 4.58
CA PHE A 117 9.98 4.18 5.79
C PHE A 117 10.93 4.28 6.98
N LEU A 118 11.77 3.26 7.22
CA LEU A 118 12.74 3.25 8.31
C LEU A 118 13.81 4.36 8.19
N CYS A 119 14.24 4.70 6.98
CA CYS A 119 15.16 5.83 6.78
C CYS A 119 14.47 7.16 7.09
N LYS A 120 13.22 7.34 6.63
CA LYS A 120 12.45 8.57 6.90
C LYS A 120 12.10 8.74 8.38
N SER A 121 11.93 7.66 9.14
CA SER A 121 11.73 7.70 10.58
C SER A 121 13.03 7.95 11.38
N LYS A 122 14.17 8.15 10.69
CA LYS A 122 15.51 8.31 11.28
C LYS A 122 16.02 7.07 12.03
N PHE A 123 15.43 5.89 11.76
CA PHE A 123 15.91 4.63 12.31
C PHE A 123 17.16 4.11 11.58
N MET A 124 17.25 4.38 10.27
CA MET A 124 18.42 4.03 9.43
C MET A 124 19.01 5.27 8.75
N THR A 125 20.32 5.24 8.51
CA THR A 125 21.10 6.34 7.92
C THR A 125 21.31 6.23 6.41
N ARG A 126 20.65 5.29 5.73
CA ARG A 126 20.74 5.12 4.28
C ARG A 126 19.93 6.20 3.54
N ASP A 127 20.31 6.47 2.29
CA ASP A 127 19.57 7.41 1.45
C ASP A 127 18.17 6.85 1.07
N PRO A 128 17.07 7.49 1.52
CA PRO A 128 15.72 7.06 1.17
C PRO A 128 15.40 7.25 -0.32
N ALA A 129 16.08 8.15 -1.03
CA ALA A 129 15.84 8.35 -2.46
C ALA A 129 16.37 7.17 -3.29
N ASN A 130 17.60 6.73 -3.01
CA ASN A 130 18.18 5.53 -3.61
C ASN A 130 17.34 4.27 -3.31
N LEU A 131 16.94 4.05 -2.06
CA LEU A 131 16.07 2.92 -1.70
C LEU A 131 14.71 2.97 -2.41
N ASN A 132 14.15 4.18 -2.59
CA ASN A 132 12.91 4.34 -3.34
C ASN A 132 13.10 3.97 -4.82
N LEU A 133 14.25 4.28 -5.44
CA LEU A 133 14.56 3.84 -6.80
C LEU A 133 14.59 2.31 -6.90
N HIS A 134 15.23 1.63 -5.94
CA HIS A 134 15.21 0.17 -5.85
C HIS A 134 13.79 -0.38 -5.71
N ALA A 135 12.96 0.24 -4.87
CA ALA A 135 11.56 -0.12 -4.76
C ALA A 135 10.84 -0.01 -6.12
N GLN A 136 10.96 1.14 -6.81
CA GLN A 136 10.30 1.34 -8.10
C GLN A 136 10.77 0.34 -9.17
N ARG A 137 12.04 -0.07 -9.16
CA ARG A 137 12.55 -1.14 -10.03
C ARG A 137 11.84 -2.46 -9.77
N GLY A 138 11.72 -2.86 -8.50
CA GLY A 138 10.97 -4.07 -8.11
C GLY A 138 9.52 -4.03 -8.55
N TRP A 139 8.86 -2.89 -8.36
CA TRP A 139 7.47 -2.68 -8.80
C TRP A 139 7.32 -2.81 -10.32
N PHE A 140 8.22 -2.17 -11.08
CA PHE A 140 8.24 -2.24 -12.54
C PHE A 140 8.40 -3.68 -13.04
N PHE A 141 9.41 -4.41 -12.55
CA PHE A 141 9.62 -5.80 -12.95
C PHE A 141 8.46 -6.71 -12.51
N GLY A 142 7.88 -6.48 -11.34
CA GLY A 142 6.70 -7.20 -10.86
C GLY A 142 5.51 -7.08 -11.83
N ILE A 143 5.24 -5.88 -12.32
CA ILE A 143 4.21 -5.63 -13.34
C ILE A 143 4.61 -6.23 -14.68
N PHE A 144 5.85 -6.02 -15.13
CA PHE A 144 6.34 -6.52 -16.40
C PHE A 144 6.16 -8.04 -16.54
N PHE A 145 6.63 -8.82 -15.56
CA PHE A 145 6.44 -10.27 -15.56
C PHE A 145 4.97 -10.68 -15.43
N GLY A 146 4.19 -9.93 -14.64
CA GLY A 146 2.75 -10.17 -14.51
C GLY A 146 1.98 -9.95 -15.81
N LEU A 147 2.34 -8.94 -16.60
CA LEU A 147 1.77 -8.69 -17.92
C LEU A 147 2.22 -9.75 -18.93
N LEU A 148 3.51 -10.10 -18.95
CA LEU A 148 4.01 -11.18 -19.81
C LEU A 148 3.26 -12.50 -19.56
N MET A 149 3.00 -12.83 -18.30
CA MET A 149 2.20 -14.01 -17.94
C MET A 149 0.80 -13.96 -18.56
N GLN A 150 0.12 -12.81 -18.51
CA GLN A 150 -1.19 -12.65 -19.13
C GLN A 150 -1.14 -12.81 -20.65
N PHE A 151 -0.08 -12.31 -21.30
CA PHE A 151 0.10 -12.48 -22.75
C PHE A 151 0.36 -13.95 -23.15
N VAL A 152 1.05 -14.72 -22.30
CA VAL A 152 1.30 -16.16 -22.55
C VAL A 152 0.05 -17.01 -22.33
N GLN A 153 -0.89 -16.53 -21.52
CA GLN A 153 -2.16 -17.22 -21.22
C GLN A 153 -3.29 -16.94 -22.23
N LEU A 154 -3.12 -15.93 -23.10
CA LEU A 154 -4.04 -15.60 -24.20
C LEU A 154 -3.85 -16.56 -25.38
#